data_AF-A0A2L2XAU9-F1
#
_entry.id   AF-A0A2L2XAU9-F1
#
_cell.length_a   1.000
_cell.length_b   1.000
_cell.length_c   1.000
_cell.angle_alpha   90.00
_cell.angle_beta   90.00
_cell.angle_gamma   90.00
#
_symmetry.space_group_name_H-M   'P 1'
#
loop_
_entity.id
_entity.type
_entity.pdbx_description
1 polymer ?
#
loop_
_entity_poly.entity_id
_entity_poly.type
_entity_poly.pdbx_seq_one_letter_code
_entity_poly.pdbx_strand_id
1 'polypeptide(L)'
;MVTGNGAVSFIASFRKQSQFDGQHFKRIGNVEFNVHEIKSMAASLNISLSPEVTGNGESTKETQTTSQQLKYISFSEMSEVMTHFFESINVDRLFFLIDEWSEIPIQIQPLLAELLKRAFITLKITIKIAAIPNRTRLMLDNRTGLEDGGDIFGHQLDYRFIYELHPDVTKKFFNELLYNQLSLINKSLFKPFFEQSLSQPNQSFINVFLANQALREILIASAGIPRDFLSIFINAYTNFVNRNTTQKHMALTDIRTATVAWYEVDKKKAVESNQNAKIMLDKIIKEIILDKKSCHFLIPEKYETNTILNDLIDLRIIHLRKRGISHKGNKGVPYNVYYLDYACYTSSNVYHNKINSNLLNDIETVDDFREIRRISLEEKFFDSLNAELGNSFRCSHCNMMVDITHAAYIKQKICNHCYEKVE
;
A
#
# COMPACT_ATOMS: atom_id res chain seq x y z
N MET A 1 12.46 -55.13 -42.61
CA MET A 1 11.59 -56.15 -43.23
C MET A 1 10.26 -56.13 -42.52
N VAL A 2 9.17 -55.84 -43.26
CA VAL A 2 7.74 -56.08 -42.96
C VAL A 2 7.17 -55.32 -41.74
N THR A 3 6.58 -54.13 -41.86
CA THR A 3 5.28 -53.67 -42.44
C THR A 3 4.02 -53.99 -41.60
N GLY A 4 3.22 -52.94 -41.32
CA GLY A 4 1.87 -53.00 -40.75
C GLY A 4 1.47 -51.64 -40.12
N ASN A 5 1.24 -50.59 -40.92
CA ASN A 5 -0.08 -50.03 -41.27
C ASN A 5 -1.03 -49.75 -40.09
N GLY A 6 -1.11 -48.46 -39.73
CA GLY A 6 -2.16 -47.87 -38.91
C GLY A 6 -2.23 -46.37 -39.19
N ALA A 7 -2.89 -45.99 -40.29
CA ALA A 7 -3.18 -44.61 -40.62
C ALA A 7 -4.18 -44.05 -39.60
N VAL A 8 -3.77 -43.08 -38.77
CA VAL A 8 -4.71 -42.21 -38.05
C VAL A 8 -4.72 -40.87 -38.77
N SER A 9 -5.70 -40.75 -39.65
CA SER A 9 -6.19 -39.50 -40.19
C SER A 9 -6.72 -38.62 -39.05
N PHE A 10 -5.99 -37.56 -38.69
CA PHE A 10 -6.60 -36.41 -38.00
C PHE A 10 -6.94 -35.37 -39.06
N ILE A 11 -8.18 -35.43 -39.54
CA ILE A 11 -8.81 -34.36 -40.29
C ILE A 11 -8.85 -33.14 -39.36
N ALA A 12 -8.01 -32.15 -39.64
CA ALA A 12 -8.14 -30.80 -39.10
C ALA A 12 -9.41 -30.17 -39.69
N SER A 13 -10.56 -30.47 -39.09
CA SER A 13 -11.78 -29.71 -39.32
C SER A 13 -11.70 -28.45 -38.47
N PHE A 14 -11.27 -27.33 -39.06
CA PHE A 14 -11.54 -26.00 -38.53
C PHE A 14 -13.06 -25.76 -38.64
N ARG A 15 -13.83 -26.32 -37.71
CA ARG A 15 -15.24 -25.98 -37.54
C ARG A 15 -15.31 -24.58 -36.92
N LYS A 16 -15.65 -23.60 -37.76
CA LYS A 16 -16.19 -22.30 -37.36
C LYS A 16 -17.39 -22.55 -36.42
N GLN A 17 -17.17 -22.47 -35.10
CA GLN A 17 -18.25 -22.57 -34.12
C GLN A 17 -18.89 -21.19 -33.95
N SER A 18 -19.76 -20.85 -34.91
CA SER A 18 -20.73 -19.78 -34.78
C SER A 18 -22.09 -20.44 -34.65
N GLN A 19 -22.77 -20.32 -33.51
CA GLN A 19 -24.17 -20.71 -33.42
C GLN A 19 -25.02 -19.47 -33.74
N PHE A 20 -25.81 -19.58 -34.81
CA PHE A 20 -26.73 -18.54 -35.26
C PHE A 20 -28.12 -18.91 -34.75
N ASP A 21 -28.58 -18.20 -33.72
CA ASP A 21 -29.96 -18.31 -33.26
C ASP A 21 -30.73 -17.08 -33.75
N GLY A 22 -31.10 -17.11 -35.03
CA GLY A 22 -32.13 -16.31 -35.71
C GLY A 22 -32.02 -14.77 -35.71
N GLN A 23 -31.30 -14.14 -34.78
CA GLN A 23 -31.25 -12.69 -34.58
C GLN A 23 -29.93 -12.19 -33.97
N HIS A 24 -29.06 -13.04 -33.39
CA HIS A 24 -27.79 -12.60 -32.79
C HIS A 24 -26.62 -13.55 -33.08
N PHE A 25 -25.44 -12.97 -33.34
CA PHE A 25 -24.16 -13.67 -33.35
C PHE A 25 -23.54 -13.62 -31.95
N LYS A 26 -23.39 -14.77 -31.27
CA LYS A 26 -22.55 -14.86 -30.06
C LYS A 26 -21.25 -15.60 -30.37
N ARG A 27 -20.13 -14.86 -30.38
CA ARG A 27 -18.78 -15.42 -30.24
C ARG A 27 -18.46 -15.56 -28.75
N ILE A 28 -18.09 -16.77 -28.34
CA ILE A 28 -17.73 -17.08 -26.96
C ILE A 28 -16.38 -16.42 -26.67
N GLY A 29 -16.34 -15.48 -25.72
CA GLY A 29 -15.11 -14.81 -25.27
C GLY A 29 -15.22 -13.30 -24.99
N ASN A 30 -16.32 -12.65 -25.40
CA ASN A 30 -16.44 -11.19 -25.36
C ASN A 30 -17.08 -10.69 -24.06
N VAL A 31 -16.51 -9.65 -23.47
CA VAL A 31 -17.13 -8.87 -22.37
C VAL A 31 -17.86 -7.69 -23.00
N GLU A 32 -19.15 -7.57 -22.74
CA GLU A 32 -19.97 -6.43 -23.17
C GLU A 32 -19.77 -5.29 -22.17
N PHE A 33 -19.37 -4.11 -22.65
CA PHE A 33 -19.34 -2.87 -21.86
C PHE A 33 -20.36 -1.88 -22.43
N ASN A 34 -21.14 -1.23 -21.56
CA ASN A 34 -22.12 -0.25 -22.00
C ASN A 34 -21.41 1.05 -22.41
N VAL A 35 -21.83 1.67 -23.53
CA VAL A 35 -21.27 2.95 -24.02
C VAL A 35 -21.37 4.05 -22.96
N HIS A 36 -22.34 3.97 -22.04
CA HIS A 36 -22.46 4.90 -20.92
C HIS A 36 -21.35 4.74 -19.87
N GLU A 37 -20.82 3.53 -19.67
CA GLU A 37 -19.68 3.24 -18.80
C GLU A 37 -18.36 3.70 -19.44
N ILE A 38 -18.22 3.53 -20.75
CA ILE A 38 -17.02 4.00 -21.47
C ILE A 38 -16.95 5.53 -21.47
N LYS A 39 -18.09 6.24 -21.59
CA LYS A 39 -18.13 7.70 -21.53
C LYS A 39 -17.78 8.24 -20.13
N SER A 40 -18.22 7.57 -19.06
CA SER A 40 -17.82 7.96 -17.70
C SER A 40 -16.34 7.64 -17.42
N MET A 41 -15.81 6.56 -17.99
CA MET A 41 -14.38 6.24 -17.95
C MET A 41 -13.50 7.23 -18.73
N ALA A 42 -13.93 7.64 -19.93
CA ALA A 42 -13.18 8.62 -20.73
C ALA A 42 -13.21 10.03 -20.12
N ALA A 43 -14.35 10.42 -19.51
CA ALA A 43 -14.50 11.69 -18.82
C ALA A 43 -13.66 11.78 -17.53
N SER A 44 -13.44 10.66 -16.84
CA SER A 44 -12.56 10.61 -15.66
C SER A 44 -11.07 10.59 -16.01
N LEU A 45 -10.71 10.32 -17.27
CA LEU A 45 -9.32 10.19 -17.72
C LEU A 45 -8.81 11.36 -18.61
N ASN A 46 -9.62 12.39 -18.90
CA ASN A 46 -9.24 13.54 -19.75
C ASN A 46 -8.58 13.17 -21.10
N ILE A 47 -8.92 12.02 -21.68
CA ILE A 47 -8.39 11.59 -22.98
C ILE A 47 -9.26 12.19 -24.09
N SER A 48 -8.74 13.20 -24.80
CA SER A 48 -9.36 13.72 -26.02
C SER A 48 -9.04 12.79 -27.20
N LEU A 49 -10.01 11.98 -27.62
CA LEU A 49 -9.93 11.22 -28.88
C LEU A 49 -10.60 12.02 -30.00
N SER A 50 -9.83 12.86 -30.68
CA SER A 50 -10.22 13.42 -31.98
C SER A 50 -9.26 12.92 -33.06
N PRO A 51 -9.68 11.99 -33.93
CA PRO A 51 -8.93 11.70 -35.14
C PRO A 51 -9.32 12.73 -36.22
N GLU A 52 -8.35 13.48 -36.71
CA GLU A 52 -8.47 14.19 -37.98
C GLU A 52 -8.54 13.17 -39.10
N VAL A 53 -9.64 13.17 -39.86
CA VAL A 53 -9.73 12.49 -41.15
C VAL A 53 -9.75 13.57 -42.23
N THR A 54 -8.64 13.69 -42.94
CA THR A 54 -8.49 14.43 -44.18
C THR A 54 -8.94 13.55 -45.36
N GLY A 55 -9.82 14.06 -46.24
CA GLY A 55 -10.06 13.45 -47.56
C GLY A 55 -11.51 13.46 -48.07
N ASN A 56 -11.82 14.48 -48.87
CA ASN A 56 -12.78 14.58 -49.98
C ASN A 56 -14.08 13.73 -49.99
N GLY A 57 -15.18 14.42 -49.69
CA GLY A 57 -16.27 14.65 -50.64
C GLY A 57 -16.95 13.43 -51.29
N GLU A 58 -17.94 12.86 -50.60
CA GLU A 58 -19.19 12.44 -51.23
C GLU A 58 -20.32 12.45 -50.18
N SER A 59 -21.44 13.05 -50.55
CA SER A 59 -22.59 13.32 -49.69
C SER A 59 -23.46 12.07 -49.57
N THR A 60 -23.17 11.20 -48.61
CA THR A 60 -24.06 10.10 -48.23
C THR A 60 -24.97 10.52 -47.09
N LYS A 61 -26.26 10.67 -47.44
CA LYS A 61 -27.41 10.88 -46.55
C LYS A 61 -27.26 10.17 -45.21
N GLU A 62 -27.32 10.95 -44.12
CA GLU A 62 -27.51 10.45 -42.76
C GLU A 62 -28.82 9.66 -42.70
N THR A 63 -28.70 8.34 -42.82
CA THR A 63 -29.76 7.44 -42.38
C THR A 63 -29.56 7.34 -40.88
N GLN A 64 -30.42 8.03 -40.12
CA GLN A 64 -30.52 7.91 -38.66
C GLN A 64 -30.90 6.47 -38.31
N THR A 65 -29.89 5.61 -38.29
CA THR A 65 -29.98 4.27 -37.73
C THR A 65 -29.40 4.40 -36.35
N THR A 66 -30.27 4.42 -35.34
CA THR A 66 -29.93 4.42 -33.92
C THR A 66 -29.35 3.06 -33.54
N SER A 67 -28.31 2.58 -34.23
CA SER A 67 -27.52 1.45 -33.78
C SER A 67 -26.62 1.96 -32.67
N GLN A 68 -26.91 1.59 -31.43
CA GLN A 68 -25.94 1.66 -30.35
C GLN A 68 -24.71 0.85 -30.80
N GLN A 69 -23.69 1.52 -31.34
CA GLN A 69 -22.44 0.87 -31.69
C GLN A 69 -21.76 0.44 -30.40
N LEU A 70 -21.98 -0.81 -30.02
CA LEU A 70 -21.22 -1.48 -28.98
C LEU A 70 -19.77 -1.54 -29.46
N LYS A 71 -18.89 -0.79 -28.80
CA LYS A 71 -17.45 -0.84 -29.06
C LYS A 71 -16.88 -2.03 -28.30
N TYR A 72 -16.38 -3.02 -29.03
CA TYR A 72 -15.77 -4.21 -28.46
C TYR A 72 -14.25 -4.07 -28.42
N ILE A 73 -13.63 -4.54 -27.35
CA ILE A 73 -12.19 -4.78 -27.29
C ILE A 73 -11.96 -6.25 -27.64
N SER A 74 -11.29 -6.50 -28.76
CA SER A 74 -10.89 -7.83 -29.20
C SER A 74 -9.53 -8.19 -28.61
N PHE A 75 -9.51 -9.03 -27.57
CA PHE A 75 -8.24 -9.46 -26.95
C PHE A 75 -7.37 -10.27 -27.89
N SER A 76 -7.96 -10.99 -28.86
CA SER A 76 -7.20 -11.69 -29.89
C SER A 76 -6.44 -10.73 -30.80
N GLU A 77 -7.09 -9.66 -31.25
CA GLU A 77 -6.43 -8.63 -32.07
C GLU A 77 -5.35 -7.90 -31.27
N MET A 78 -5.62 -7.58 -30.00
CA MET A 78 -4.59 -7.01 -29.13
C MET A 78 -3.38 -7.95 -28.97
N SER A 79 -3.62 -9.24 -28.76
CA SER A 79 -2.56 -10.24 -28.64
C SER A 79 -1.74 -10.36 -29.92
N GLU A 80 -2.38 -10.34 -31.10
CA GLU A 80 -1.70 -10.38 -32.40
C GLU A 80 -0.83 -9.14 -32.62
N VAL A 81 -1.39 -7.95 -32.39
CA VAL A 81 -0.65 -6.68 -32.51
C VAL A 81 0.56 -6.65 -31.56
N MET A 82 0.39 -7.08 -30.31
CA MET A 82 1.48 -7.13 -29.35
C MET A 82 2.54 -8.16 -29.72
N THR A 83 2.15 -9.31 -30.27
CA THR A 83 3.10 -10.34 -30.73
C THR A 83 3.97 -9.81 -31.86
N HIS A 84 3.37 -9.19 -32.87
CA HIS A 84 4.12 -8.56 -33.96
C HIS A 84 5.02 -7.41 -33.48
N PHE A 85 4.56 -6.64 -32.49
CA PHE A 85 5.40 -5.63 -31.86
C PHE A 85 6.65 -6.27 -31.22
N PHE A 86 6.50 -7.35 -30.45
CA PHE A 86 7.63 -8.07 -29.84
C PHE A 86 8.62 -8.64 -30.86
N GLU A 87 8.11 -9.21 -31.95
CA GLU A 87 8.93 -9.71 -33.06
C GLU A 87 9.76 -8.58 -33.70
N SER A 88 9.13 -7.41 -33.87
CA SER A 88 9.77 -6.25 -34.52
C SER A 88 10.90 -5.65 -33.70
N ILE A 89 10.77 -5.63 -32.37
CA ILE A 89 11.79 -5.08 -31.46
C ILE A 89 12.81 -6.11 -30.99
N ASN A 90 12.64 -7.38 -31.35
CA ASN A 90 13.48 -8.51 -30.92
C ASN A 90 13.71 -8.54 -29.39
N VAL A 91 12.63 -8.37 -28.62
CA VAL A 91 12.67 -8.40 -27.15
C VAL A 91 12.04 -9.69 -26.65
N ASP A 92 12.76 -10.41 -25.79
CA ASP A 92 12.27 -11.67 -25.22
C ASP A 92 11.14 -11.48 -24.20
N ARG A 93 11.14 -10.38 -23.46
CA ARG A 93 10.16 -10.11 -22.41
C ARG A 93 10.04 -8.61 -22.13
N LEU A 94 8.81 -8.13 -21.98
CA LEU A 94 8.51 -6.77 -21.55
C LEU A 94 8.05 -6.75 -20.09
N PHE A 95 8.59 -5.83 -19.31
CA PHE A 95 8.13 -5.56 -17.96
C PHE A 95 7.24 -4.33 -17.96
N PHE A 96 5.98 -4.49 -17.58
CA PHE A 96 5.06 -3.38 -17.40
C PHE A 96 4.94 -3.06 -15.90
N LEU A 97 5.46 -1.91 -15.50
CA LEU A 97 5.40 -1.42 -14.12
C LEU A 97 4.28 -0.39 -14.06
N ILE A 98 3.22 -0.70 -13.32
CA ILE A 98 2.10 0.21 -13.07
C ILE A 98 2.29 0.75 -11.66
N ASP A 99 2.55 2.05 -11.57
CA ASP A 99 2.64 2.75 -10.29
C ASP A 99 1.28 3.40 -9.95
N GLU A 100 1.09 3.74 -8.68
CA GLU A 100 -0.08 4.47 -8.18
C GLU A 100 -1.43 3.81 -8.49
N TRP A 101 -1.52 2.48 -8.39
CA TRP A 101 -2.78 1.75 -8.62
C TRP A 101 -3.93 2.24 -7.74
N SER A 102 -3.61 2.67 -6.52
CA SER A 102 -4.55 3.21 -5.53
C SER A 102 -5.20 4.54 -5.93
N GLU A 103 -4.70 5.22 -6.96
CA GLU A 103 -5.31 6.45 -7.50
C GLU A 103 -6.45 6.14 -8.48
N ILE A 104 -6.55 4.89 -8.97
CA ILE A 104 -7.69 4.45 -9.77
C ILE A 104 -8.90 4.30 -8.84
N PRO A 105 -10.10 4.78 -9.23
CA PRO A 105 -11.31 4.60 -8.44
C PRO A 105 -11.54 3.12 -8.08
N ILE A 106 -11.80 2.84 -6.80
CA ILE A 106 -11.81 1.48 -6.24
C ILE A 106 -12.81 0.54 -6.94
N GLN A 107 -13.90 1.08 -7.50
CA GLN A 107 -14.88 0.30 -8.25
C GLN A 107 -14.38 -0.12 -9.65
N ILE A 108 -13.45 0.64 -10.23
CA ILE A 108 -12.89 0.42 -11.57
C ILE A 108 -11.68 -0.52 -11.51
N GLN A 109 -10.93 -0.50 -10.42
CA GLN A 109 -9.71 -1.30 -10.26
C GLN A 109 -9.88 -2.79 -10.66
N PRO A 110 -10.92 -3.54 -10.21
CA PRO A 110 -11.07 -4.93 -10.60
C PRO A 110 -11.35 -5.14 -12.09
N LEU A 111 -12.04 -4.19 -12.72
CA LEU A 111 -12.34 -4.24 -14.16
C LEU A 111 -11.07 -4.03 -14.97
N LEU A 112 -10.23 -3.05 -14.58
CA LEU A 112 -8.93 -2.86 -15.20
C LEU A 112 -8.02 -4.07 -14.98
N ALA A 113 -8.02 -4.64 -13.77
CA ALA A 113 -7.27 -5.86 -13.46
C ALA A 113 -7.68 -7.02 -14.38
N GLU A 114 -8.97 -7.21 -14.64
CA GLU A 114 -9.47 -8.22 -15.57
C GLU A 114 -9.01 -7.94 -17.02
N LEU A 115 -9.06 -6.68 -17.46
CA LEU A 115 -8.57 -6.28 -18.78
C LEU A 115 -7.08 -6.60 -18.94
N LEU A 116 -6.26 -6.26 -17.95
CA LEU A 116 -4.82 -6.54 -17.94
C LEU A 116 -4.56 -8.06 -17.97
N LYS A 117 -5.30 -8.82 -17.17
CA LYS A 117 -5.21 -10.29 -17.16
C LYS A 117 -5.48 -10.85 -18.55
N ARG A 118 -6.60 -10.49 -19.17
CA ARG A 118 -6.99 -11.01 -20.49
C ARG A 118 -6.09 -10.53 -21.63
N ALA A 119 -5.59 -9.30 -21.55
CA ALA A 119 -4.75 -8.74 -22.59
C ALA A 119 -3.33 -9.32 -22.61
N PHE A 120 -2.78 -9.64 -21.43
CA PHE A 120 -1.34 -9.82 -21.31
C PHE A 120 -0.89 -11.18 -20.76
N ILE A 121 -1.75 -11.97 -20.10
CA ILE A 121 -1.31 -13.21 -19.44
C ILE A 121 -0.77 -14.27 -20.41
N THR A 122 -1.23 -14.26 -21.67
CA THR A 122 -0.76 -15.17 -22.74
C THR A 122 0.47 -14.65 -23.48
N LEU A 123 0.91 -13.42 -23.19
CA LEU A 123 2.02 -12.77 -23.87
C LEU A 123 3.31 -12.85 -23.03
N LYS A 124 4.45 -12.54 -23.65
CA LYS A 124 5.75 -12.43 -22.95
C LYS A 124 5.86 -11.12 -22.16
N ILE A 125 4.83 -10.79 -21.39
CA ILE A 125 4.74 -9.59 -20.57
C ILE A 125 4.72 -9.99 -19.10
N THR A 126 5.43 -9.24 -18.27
CA THR A 126 5.35 -9.36 -16.81
C THR A 126 4.87 -8.05 -16.25
N ILE A 127 3.72 -8.10 -15.58
CA ILE A 127 3.09 -6.93 -14.96
C ILE A 127 3.52 -6.89 -13.49
N LYS A 128 3.94 -5.71 -13.03
CA LYS A 128 4.09 -5.40 -11.62
C LYS A 128 3.22 -4.21 -11.29
N ILE A 129 2.39 -4.36 -10.27
CA ILE A 129 1.47 -3.32 -9.82
C ILE A 129 1.96 -2.85 -8.45
N ALA A 130 2.29 -1.57 -8.32
CA ALA A 130 2.52 -0.93 -7.04
C ALA A 130 1.17 -0.40 -6.52
N ALA A 131 0.81 -0.81 -5.31
CA ALA A 131 -0.52 -0.56 -4.77
C ALA A 131 -0.49 -0.46 -3.24
N ILE A 132 -1.37 0.37 -2.67
CA ILE A 132 -1.58 0.47 -1.23
C ILE A 132 -2.68 -0.54 -0.84
N PRO A 133 -2.41 -1.51 0.06
CA PRO A 133 -3.35 -2.62 0.33
C PRO A 133 -4.77 -2.18 0.67
N ASN A 134 -4.94 -1.20 1.57
CA ASN A 134 -6.25 -0.74 2.02
C ASN A 134 -7.02 0.07 0.97
N ARG A 135 -6.33 0.57 -0.06
CA ARG A 135 -6.91 1.35 -1.17
C ARG A 135 -7.05 0.52 -2.45
N THR A 136 -6.81 -0.78 -2.35
CA THR A 136 -6.70 -1.66 -3.52
C THR A 136 -7.74 -2.77 -3.48
N ARG A 137 -8.48 -2.89 -4.58
CA ARG A 137 -9.38 -4.01 -4.85
C ARG A 137 -9.02 -4.59 -6.22
N LEU A 138 -8.39 -5.77 -6.23
CA LEU A 138 -7.99 -6.43 -7.47
C LEU A 138 -9.06 -7.34 -8.06
N MET A 139 -10.06 -7.76 -7.26
CA MET A 139 -11.07 -8.73 -7.67
C MET A 139 -12.45 -8.40 -7.11
N LEU A 140 -13.48 -8.67 -7.92
CA LEU A 140 -14.89 -8.69 -7.53
C LEU A 140 -15.31 -10.06 -7.03
N ASP A 141 -16.42 -10.12 -6.30
CA ASP A 141 -16.93 -11.35 -5.68
C ASP A 141 -17.32 -12.42 -6.72
N ASN A 142 -17.63 -11.99 -7.95
CA ASN A 142 -17.89 -12.86 -9.10
C ASN A 142 -16.61 -13.37 -9.81
N ARG A 143 -15.43 -13.22 -9.18
CA ARG A 143 -14.10 -13.60 -9.71
C ARG A 143 -13.63 -12.83 -10.94
N THR A 144 -14.20 -11.66 -11.19
CA THR A 144 -13.68 -10.73 -12.22
C THR A 144 -12.52 -9.93 -11.62
N GLY A 145 -11.35 -9.97 -12.25
CA GLY A 145 -10.15 -9.27 -11.80
C GLY A 145 -8.91 -10.16 -11.74
N LEU A 146 -7.99 -9.83 -10.82
CA LEU A 146 -6.78 -10.62 -10.54
C LEU A 146 -6.90 -11.29 -9.17
N GLU A 147 -6.81 -12.62 -9.13
CA GLU A 147 -6.83 -13.40 -7.89
C GLU A 147 -5.45 -13.38 -7.22
N ASP A 148 -5.39 -12.99 -5.94
CA ASP A 148 -4.16 -13.05 -5.13
C ASP A 148 -3.79 -14.50 -4.79
N GLY A 149 -2.53 -14.86 -4.98
CA GLY A 149 -2.01 -16.24 -4.89
C GLY A 149 -2.32 -17.14 -6.09
N GLY A 150 -3.19 -16.70 -7.00
CA GLY A 150 -3.50 -17.38 -8.26
C GLY A 150 -2.85 -16.68 -9.46
N ASP A 151 -3.35 -15.49 -9.78
CA ASP A 151 -2.89 -14.67 -10.92
C ASP A 151 -1.73 -13.74 -10.54
N ILE A 152 -1.76 -13.21 -9.33
CA ILE A 152 -0.77 -12.26 -8.81
C ILE A 152 -0.20 -12.75 -7.48
N PHE A 153 1.06 -12.40 -7.20
CA PHE A 153 1.73 -12.70 -5.95
C PHE A 153 2.22 -11.41 -5.31
N GLY A 154 1.59 -11.02 -4.19
CA GLY A 154 1.96 -9.82 -3.45
C GLY A 154 3.34 -9.91 -2.79
N HIS A 155 4.09 -8.82 -2.80
CA HIS A 155 5.30 -8.66 -1.99
C HIS A 155 5.23 -7.37 -1.18
N GLN A 156 5.22 -7.50 0.15
CA GLN A 156 5.04 -6.39 1.06
C GLN A 156 6.39 -5.69 1.32
N LEU A 157 6.55 -4.48 0.79
CA LEU A 157 7.81 -3.73 0.85
C LEU A 157 8.09 -3.15 2.23
N ASP A 158 7.04 -2.83 3.00
CA ASP A 158 7.15 -2.18 4.32
C ASP A 158 7.92 -3.00 5.34
N TYR A 159 7.96 -4.33 5.17
CA TYR A 159 8.70 -5.20 6.08
C TYR A 159 10.20 -5.29 5.79
N ARG A 160 10.64 -4.84 4.61
CA ARG A 160 12.00 -5.12 4.13
C ARG A 160 13.07 -4.33 4.89
N PHE A 161 12.76 -3.09 5.25
CA PHE A 161 13.72 -2.14 5.83
C PHE A 161 13.32 -1.69 7.23
N ILE A 162 12.74 -2.61 8.01
CA ILE A 162 12.49 -2.40 9.44
C ILE A 162 13.82 -2.55 10.18
N TYR A 163 14.35 -1.44 10.67
CA TYR A 163 15.65 -1.42 11.36
C TYR A 163 15.67 -2.34 12.58
N GLU A 164 14.58 -2.35 13.35
CA GLU A 164 14.40 -3.15 14.57
C GLU A 164 14.50 -4.66 14.31
N LEU A 165 14.14 -5.10 13.09
CA LEU A 165 14.17 -6.51 12.69
C LEU A 165 15.42 -6.88 11.90
N HIS A 166 15.88 -5.96 11.06
CA HIS A 166 16.90 -6.18 10.05
C HIS A 166 17.92 -5.04 10.04
N PRO A 167 18.67 -4.82 11.14
CA PRO A 167 19.52 -3.65 11.30
C PRO A 167 20.63 -3.58 10.23
N ASP A 168 21.28 -4.70 9.92
CA ASP A 168 22.37 -4.75 8.94
C ASP A 168 21.88 -4.49 7.51
N VAL A 169 20.77 -5.13 7.12
CA VAL A 169 20.17 -4.95 5.78
C VAL A 169 19.70 -3.52 5.59
N THR A 170 19.03 -2.97 6.61
CA THR A 170 18.51 -1.61 6.61
C THR A 170 19.66 -0.59 6.54
N LYS A 171 20.69 -0.73 7.39
CA LYS A 171 21.87 0.14 7.36
C LYS A 171 22.56 0.08 6.01
N LYS A 172 22.77 -1.12 5.45
CA LYS A 172 23.42 -1.31 4.15
C LYS A 172 22.65 -0.59 3.04
N PHE A 173 21.33 -0.78 2.99
CA PHE A 173 20.47 -0.15 1.99
C PHE A 173 20.52 1.38 2.06
N PHE A 174 20.36 1.97 3.25
CA PHE A 174 20.38 3.44 3.39
C PHE A 174 21.78 4.04 3.19
N ASN A 175 22.84 3.29 3.51
CA ASN A 175 24.21 3.67 3.17
C ASN A 175 24.42 3.73 1.65
N GLU A 176 23.94 2.72 0.92
CA GLU A 176 23.96 2.70 -0.55
C GLU A 176 23.10 3.82 -1.16
N LEU A 177 21.89 4.02 -0.64
CA LEU A 177 21.00 5.08 -1.08
C LEU A 177 21.68 6.45 -0.96
N LEU A 178 22.22 6.78 0.21
CA LEU A 178 22.87 8.05 0.46
C LEU A 178 24.11 8.24 -0.42
N TYR A 179 24.94 7.21 -0.55
CA TYR A 179 26.12 7.25 -1.41
C TYR A 179 25.75 7.53 -2.86
N ASN A 180 24.73 6.85 -3.38
CA ASN A 180 24.29 7.03 -4.76
C ASN A 180 23.81 8.47 -5.00
N GLN A 181 22.98 9.01 -4.11
CA GLN A 181 22.48 10.39 -4.22
C GLN A 181 23.62 11.42 -4.20
N LEU A 182 24.57 11.28 -3.28
CA LEU A 182 25.68 12.22 -3.17
C LEU A 182 26.70 12.08 -4.32
N SER A 183 26.91 10.85 -4.80
CA SER A 183 27.80 10.57 -5.94
C SER A 183 27.26 11.13 -7.26
N LEU A 184 25.95 11.29 -7.40
CA LEU A 184 25.35 11.98 -8.55
C LEU A 184 25.76 13.45 -8.61
N ILE A 185 25.93 14.10 -7.44
CA ILE A 185 26.33 15.50 -7.34
C ILE A 185 27.83 15.66 -7.56
N ASN A 186 28.65 14.84 -6.90
CA ASN A 186 30.11 14.93 -7.02
C ASN A 186 30.79 13.55 -6.90
N LYS A 187 30.90 12.87 -8.04
CA LYS A 187 31.49 11.53 -8.11
C LYS A 187 32.96 11.48 -7.64
N SER A 188 33.77 12.50 -7.90
CA SER A 188 35.20 12.47 -7.54
C SER A 188 35.40 12.56 -6.03
N LEU A 189 34.56 13.34 -5.34
CA LEU A 189 34.60 13.47 -3.88
C LEU A 189 34.24 12.16 -3.17
N PHE A 190 33.24 11.43 -3.66
CA PHE A 190 32.74 10.22 -3.00
C PHE A 190 33.39 8.92 -3.46
N LYS A 191 34.09 8.90 -4.60
CA LYS A 191 34.82 7.74 -5.12
C LYS A 191 35.67 6.98 -4.08
N PRO A 192 36.38 7.63 -3.12
CA PRO A 192 37.17 6.91 -2.11
C PRO A 192 36.34 6.01 -1.19
N PHE A 193 35.03 6.26 -1.08
CA PHE A 193 34.12 5.45 -0.27
C PHE A 193 33.54 4.25 -1.03
N PHE A 194 33.96 3.98 -2.27
CA PHE A 194 33.50 2.84 -3.04
C PHE A 194 34.47 1.67 -2.95
N GLU A 195 33.99 0.50 -2.52
CA GLU A 195 34.77 -0.72 -2.45
C GLU A 195 34.67 -1.49 -3.77
N GLN A 196 35.72 -1.42 -4.58
CA GLN A 196 35.75 -2.06 -5.90
C GLN A 196 35.60 -3.59 -5.83
N SER A 197 36.12 -4.23 -4.78
CA SER A 197 36.05 -5.69 -4.60
C SER A 197 34.61 -6.19 -4.40
N LEU A 198 33.77 -5.40 -3.72
CA LEU A 198 32.39 -5.76 -3.40
C LEU A 198 31.37 -5.05 -4.30
N SER A 199 31.83 -4.18 -5.20
CA SER A 199 30.99 -3.35 -6.08
C SER A 199 29.90 -2.58 -5.32
N GLN A 200 30.22 -2.12 -4.11
CA GLN A 200 29.30 -1.42 -3.22
C GLN A 200 30.05 -0.33 -2.43
N PRO A 201 29.35 0.67 -1.87
CA PRO A 201 29.94 1.64 -0.97
C PRO A 201 30.39 0.99 0.34
N ASN A 202 31.47 1.53 0.92
CA ASN A 202 31.94 1.14 2.24
C ASN A 202 30.79 1.28 3.25
N GLN A 203 30.59 0.25 4.07
CA GLN A 203 29.50 0.19 5.05
C GLN A 203 29.58 1.27 6.13
N SER A 204 30.76 1.87 6.34
CA SER A 204 30.96 2.99 7.26
C SER A 204 30.80 4.36 6.60
N PHE A 205 30.45 4.44 5.30
CA PHE A 205 30.27 5.73 4.63
C PHE A 205 29.23 6.61 5.33
N ILE A 206 28.07 6.05 5.68
CA ILE A 206 27.01 6.76 6.40
C ILE A 206 27.46 7.27 7.77
N ASN A 207 28.45 6.62 8.39
CA ASN A 207 29.03 7.03 9.66
C ASN A 207 29.90 8.30 9.56
N VAL A 208 30.25 8.76 8.34
CA VAL A 208 30.90 10.06 8.12
C VAL A 208 29.99 11.22 8.56
N PHE A 209 28.67 11.04 8.46
CA PHE A 209 27.69 12.07 8.80
C PHE A 209 27.06 11.85 10.18
N LEU A 210 26.89 10.58 10.58
CA LEU A 210 26.08 10.17 11.72
C LEU A 210 26.89 9.33 12.71
N ALA A 211 26.89 9.74 13.97
CA ALA A 211 27.33 8.86 15.06
C ALA A 211 26.35 7.69 15.24
N ASN A 212 26.79 6.57 15.83
CA ASN A 212 25.98 5.34 15.93
C ASN A 212 24.57 5.55 16.50
N GLN A 213 24.42 6.39 17.54
CA GLN A 213 23.11 6.68 18.13
C GLN A 213 22.22 7.50 17.20
N ALA A 214 22.77 8.54 16.55
CA ALA A 214 22.04 9.35 15.56
C ALA A 214 21.66 8.54 14.31
N LEU A 215 22.53 7.60 13.91
CA LEU A 215 22.28 6.66 12.82
C LEU A 215 21.12 5.71 13.17
N ARG A 216 21.12 5.10 14.36
CA ARG A 216 20.00 4.26 14.81
C ARG A 216 18.69 5.04 14.77
N GLU A 217 18.70 6.26 15.30
CA GLU A 217 17.52 7.11 15.43
C GLU A 217 16.95 7.53 14.07
N ILE A 218 17.77 7.94 13.09
CA ILE A 218 17.25 8.29 11.75
C ILE A 218 16.70 7.07 11.00
N LEU A 219 17.29 5.88 11.19
CA LEU A 219 16.81 4.65 10.56
C LEU A 219 15.47 4.17 11.13
N ILE A 220 15.24 4.38 12.43
CA ILE A 220 13.93 4.14 13.06
C ILE A 220 12.92 5.21 12.63
N ALA A 221 13.34 6.49 12.63
CA ALA A 221 12.50 7.63 12.27
C ALA A 221 12.00 7.59 10.83
N SER A 222 12.78 7.04 9.90
CA SER A 222 12.36 6.86 8.51
C SER A 222 11.38 5.71 8.31
N ALA A 223 11.19 4.84 9.32
CA ALA A 223 10.36 3.63 9.27
C ALA A 223 10.67 2.70 8.07
N GLY A 224 11.88 2.76 7.51
CA GLY A 224 12.26 1.99 6.33
C GLY A 224 11.90 2.65 4.98
N ILE A 225 11.41 3.89 5.00
CA ILE A 225 10.95 4.62 3.81
C ILE A 225 12.09 5.48 3.24
N PRO A 226 12.54 5.23 1.98
CA PRO A 226 13.63 5.98 1.34
C PRO A 226 13.42 7.49 1.31
N ARG A 227 12.20 7.93 0.99
CA ARG A 227 11.84 9.35 0.89
C ARG A 227 11.93 10.05 2.24
N ASP A 228 11.36 9.45 3.28
CA ASP A 228 11.37 10.01 4.63
C ASP A 228 12.80 10.10 5.17
N PHE A 229 13.63 9.07 4.94
CA PHE A 229 15.05 9.11 5.30
C PHE A 229 15.79 10.29 4.66
N LEU A 230 15.65 10.49 3.35
CA LEU A 230 16.35 11.57 2.65
C LEU A 230 15.87 12.94 3.12
N SER A 231 14.56 13.13 3.29
CA SER A 231 14.00 14.39 3.80
C SER A 231 14.49 14.70 5.21
N ILE A 232 14.45 13.72 6.12
CA ILE A 232 14.95 13.88 7.49
C ILE A 232 16.46 14.15 7.47
N PHE A 233 17.23 13.44 6.65
CA PHE A 233 18.67 13.64 6.53
C PHE A 233 19.02 15.07 6.07
N ILE A 234 18.35 15.57 5.03
CA ILE A 234 18.58 16.93 4.49
C ILE A 234 18.26 17.98 5.56
N ASN A 235 17.12 17.85 6.24
CA ASN A 235 16.71 18.77 7.29
C ASN A 235 17.66 18.71 8.51
N ALA A 236 18.08 17.51 8.91
CA ALA A 236 19.01 17.32 10.00
C ALA A 236 20.40 17.90 9.67
N TYR A 237 20.87 17.71 8.44
CA TYR A 237 22.13 18.29 7.99
C TYR A 237 22.07 19.82 7.95
N THR A 238 20.93 20.38 7.55
CA THR A 238 20.69 21.83 7.59
C THR A 238 20.75 22.36 9.02
N ASN A 239 20.11 21.68 9.97
CA ASN A 239 20.17 22.03 11.40
C ASN A 239 21.62 21.96 11.93
N PHE A 240 22.36 20.91 11.54
CA PHE A 240 23.76 20.71 11.91
C PHE A 240 24.67 21.85 11.41
N VAL A 241 24.52 22.27 10.15
CA VAL A 241 25.28 23.38 9.58
C VAL A 241 24.91 24.69 10.30
N ASN A 242 23.62 24.94 10.49
CA ASN A 242 23.13 26.19 11.08
C ASN A 242 23.55 26.37 12.55
N ARG A 243 23.74 25.29 13.32
CA ARG A 243 24.21 25.41 14.71
C ARG A 243 25.68 25.81 14.84
N ASN A 244 26.43 25.93 13.74
CA ASN A 244 27.83 26.40 13.70
C ASN A 244 28.71 25.74 14.79
N THR A 245 28.66 24.41 14.85
CA THR A 245 29.36 23.63 15.86
C THR A 245 30.77 23.22 15.42
N THR A 246 31.63 22.85 16.38
CA THR A 246 32.91 22.18 16.12
C THR A 246 32.77 20.65 15.99
N GLN A 247 31.59 20.09 16.25
CA GLN A 247 31.35 18.66 16.12
C GLN A 247 31.40 18.22 14.66
N LYS A 248 31.93 17.01 14.42
CA LYS A 248 32.10 16.44 13.07
C LYS A 248 30.86 15.73 12.53
N HIS A 249 29.91 15.38 13.41
CA HIS A 249 28.73 14.57 13.06
C HIS A 249 27.45 15.27 13.52
N MET A 250 26.36 14.96 12.83
CA MET A 250 25.02 15.34 13.27
C MET A 250 24.72 14.75 14.64
N ALA A 251 24.19 15.57 15.54
CA ALA A 251 23.78 15.20 16.88
C ALA A 251 22.35 14.66 16.86
N LEU A 252 21.98 13.97 17.93
CA LEU A 252 20.63 13.41 18.07
C LEU A 252 19.53 14.49 18.01
N THR A 253 19.82 15.69 18.53
CA THR A 253 18.92 16.84 18.48
C THR A 253 18.63 17.29 17.05
N ASP A 254 19.61 17.18 16.13
CA ASP A 254 19.45 17.58 14.74
C ASP A 254 18.43 16.65 14.04
N ILE A 255 18.53 15.34 14.31
CA ILE A 255 17.64 14.29 13.78
C ILE A 255 16.22 14.41 14.32
N ARG A 256 16.07 14.57 15.64
CA ARG A 256 14.75 14.70 16.27
C ARG A 256 14.01 15.95 15.78
N THR A 257 14.70 17.08 15.73
CA THR A 257 14.13 18.34 15.23
C THR A 257 13.71 18.20 13.76
N ALA A 258 14.54 17.59 12.93
CA ALA A 258 14.22 17.34 11.53
C ALA A 258 13.04 16.39 11.34
N THR A 259 12.91 15.38 12.20
CA THR A 259 11.82 14.41 12.15
C THR A 259 10.48 15.05 12.53
N VAL A 260 10.45 15.85 13.60
CA VAL A 260 9.25 16.60 13.99
C VAL A 260 8.85 17.56 12.87
N ALA A 261 9.81 18.32 12.30
CA ALA A 261 9.53 19.22 11.20
C ALA A 261 8.95 18.48 9.97
N TRP A 262 9.50 17.31 9.62
CA TRP A 262 9.00 16.50 8.50
C TRP A 262 7.57 16.00 8.74
N TYR A 263 7.27 15.57 9.97
CA TYR A 263 5.91 15.15 10.35
C TYR A 263 4.88 16.28 10.25
N GLU A 264 5.25 17.50 10.65
CA GLU A 264 4.34 18.65 10.63
C GLU A 264 3.99 19.14 9.23
N VAL A 265 4.83 18.88 8.24
CA VAL A 265 4.60 19.31 6.85
C VAL A 265 3.41 18.58 6.24
N ASP A 266 3.32 17.26 6.43
CA ASP A 266 2.39 16.37 5.72
C ASP A 266 1.46 15.63 6.70
N LYS A 267 2.03 14.70 7.47
CA LYS A 267 1.30 13.74 8.32
C LYS A 267 0.38 14.42 9.34
N LYS A 268 0.85 15.46 10.05
CA LYS A 268 0.06 16.15 11.08
C LYS A 268 -1.22 16.76 10.52
N LYS A 269 -1.13 17.48 9.40
CA LYS A 269 -2.28 18.15 8.77
C LYS A 269 -3.30 17.13 8.27
N ALA A 270 -2.83 16.00 7.74
CA ALA A 270 -3.68 14.94 7.24
C ALA A 270 -4.42 14.20 8.38
N VAL A 271 -3.80 14.02 9.55
CA VAL A 271 -4.49 13.50 10.73
C VAL A 271 -5.47 14.53 11.30
N GLU A 272 -5.07 15.80 11.40
CA GLU A 272 -5.92 16.86 11.94
C GLU A 272 -7.17 17.12 11.09
N SER A 273 -7.13 16.85 9.78
CA SER A 273 -8.31 16.95 8.91
C SER A 273 -9.28 15.78 9.04
N ASN A 274 -8.85 14.64 9.59
CA ASN A 274 -9.69 13.48 9.87
C ASN A 274 -9.92 13.34 11.39
N GLN A 275 -11.05 13.88 11.86
CA GLN A 275 -11.38 13.92 13.29
C GLN A 275 -11.41 12.52 13.94
N ASN A 276 -11.89 11.50 13.23
CA ASN A 276 -11.96 10.13 13.76
C ASN A 276 -10.56 9.54 13.93
N ALA A 277 -9.69 9.72 12.93
CA ALA A 277 -8.30 9.29 12.99
C ALA A 277 -7.54 9.99 14.11
N LYS A 278 -7.77 11.31 14.28
CA LYS A 278 -7.21 12.09 15.39
C LYS A 278 -7.63 11.53 16.75
N ILE A 279 -8.92 11.32 17.00
CA ILE A 279 -9.41 10.77 18.27
C ILE A 279 -8.78 9.40 18.55
N MET A 280 -8.70 8.52 17.54
CA MET A 280 -8.05 7.23 17.69
C MET A 280 -6.56 7.37 18.04
N LEU A 281 -5.83 8.23 17.33
CA LEU A 281 -4.41 8.48 17.58
C LEU A 281 -4.16 8.98 19.00
N ASP A 282 -4.96 9.95 19.47
CA ASP A 282 -4.84 10.53 20.81
C ASP A 282 -5.02 9.46 21.90
N LYS A 283 -5.97 8.54 21.70
CA LYS A 283 -6.21 7.41 22.61
C LYS A 283 -5.07 6.40 22.58
N ILE A 284 -4.55 6.07 21.39
CA ILE A 284 -3.39 5.17 21.24
C ILE A 284 -2.18 5.77 21.97
N ILE A 285 -1.90 7.06 21.78
CA ILE A 285 -0.78 7.73 22.43
C ILE A 285 -0.91 7.69 23.94
N LYS A 286 -2.11 7.99 24.47
CA LYS A 286 -2.36 7.91 25.90
C LYS A 286 -2.09 6.51 26.45
N GLU A 287 -2.70 5.49 25.86
CA GLU A 287 -2.61 4.13 26.40
C GLU A 287 -1.23 3.51 26.16
N ILE A 288 -0.66 3.65 24.98
CA ILE A 288 0.58 2.96 24.58
C ILE A 288 1.83 3.73 25.01
N ILE A 289 1.87 5.04 24.76
CA ILE A 289 3.05 5.86 25.04
C ILE A 289 3.06 6.33 26.49
N LEU A 290 1.97 6.93 26.98
CA LEU A 290 1.95 7.53 28.32
C LEU A 290 1.80 6.47 29.43
N ASP A 291 0.85 5.54 29.27
CA ASP A 291 0.54 4.56 30.32
C ASP A 291 1.46 3.32 30.26
N LYS A 292 1.77 2.82 29.05
CA LYS A 292 2.59 1.61 28.86
C LYS A 292 4.05 1.89 28.52
N LYS A 293 4.43 3.13 28.21
CA LYS A 293 5.80 3.52 27.85
C LYS A 293 6.41 2.67 26.73
N SER A 294 5.62 2.33 25.72
CA SER A 294 6.08 1.58 24.55
C SER A 294 5.64 2.27 23.28
N CYS A 295 6.36 2.06 22.18
CA CYS A 295 5.97 2.49 20.84
C CYS A 295 5.40 1.34 19.99
N HIS A 296 5.46 0.10 20.49
CA HIS A 296 4.95 -1.08 19.83
C HIS A 296 3.80 -1.67 20.63
N PHE A 297 2.79 -2.17 19.94
CA PHE A 297 1.58 -2.69 20.57
C PHE A 297 0.87 -3.71 19.69
N LEU A 298 -0.02 -4.47 20.30
CA LEU A 298 -0.78 -5.53 19.63
C LEU A 298 -2.23 -5.12 19.44
N ILE A 299 -2.80 -5.50 18.30
CA ILE A 299 -4.25 -5.43 18.08
C ILE A 299 -4.72 -6.83 17.63
N PRO A 300 -5.83 -7.35 18.18
CA PRO A 300 -6.46 -8.57 17.68
C PRO A 300 -6.79 -8.47 16.17
N GLU A 301 -6.57 -9.53 15.41
CA GLU A 301 -6.85 -9.54 13.95
C GLU A 301 -8.31 -9.20 13.61
N LYS A 302 -9.26 -9.42 14.54
CA LYS A 302 -10.67 -9.03 14.36
C LYS A 302 -10.88 -7.53 14.10
N TYR A 303 -9.92 -6.68 14.46
CA TYR A 303 -9.97 -5.23 14.22
C TYR A 303 -9.15 -4.78 13.00
N GLU A 304 -8.56 -5.69 12.22
CA GLU A 304 -7.76 -5.33 11.03
C GLU A 304 -8.58 -4.60 9.97
N THR A 305 -9.90 -4.87 9.90
CA THR A 305 -10.81 -4.18 8.97
C THR A 305 -11.35 -2.86 9.51
N ASN A 306 -10.89 -2.39 10.67
CA ASN A 306 -11.31 -1.11 11.23
C ASN A 306 -10.83 0.03 10.31
N THR A 307 -11.78 0.80 9.76
CA THR A 307 -11.47 1.84 8.78
C THR A 307 -10.61 2.96 9.35
N ILE A 308 -10.82 3.34 10.61
CA ILE A 308 -10.07 4.42 11.26
C ILE A 308 -8.62 3.98 11.53
N LEU A 309 -8.41 2.72 11.90
CA LEU A 309 -7.06 2.14 11.99
C LEU A 309 -6.38 2.15 10.63
N ASN A 310 -7.10 1.76 9.58
CA ASN A 310 -6.57 1.73 8.21
C ASN A 310 -6.25 3.14 7.69
N ASP A 311 -7.04 4.17 8.04
CA ASP A 311 -6.71 5.57 7.76
C ASP A 311 -5.36 5.95 8.38
N LEU A 312 -5.11 5.58 9.63
CA LEU A 312 -3.82 5.86 10.30
C LEU A 312 -2.64 5.08 9.69
N ILE A 313 -2.90 3.87 9.16
CA ILE A 313 -1.90 3.08 8.44
C ILE A 313 -1.57 3.74 7.09
N ASP A 314 -2.59 4.15 6.34
CA ASP A 314 -2.44 4.79 5.03
C ASP A 314 -1.72 6.15 5.16
N LEU A 315 -1.98 6.88 6.25
CA LEU A 315 -1.24 8.10 6.61
C LEU A 315 0.19 7.83 7.12
N ARG A 316 0.61 6.57 7.22
CA ARG A 316 1.92 6.14 7.74
C ARG A 316 2.20 6.67 9.16
N ILE A 317 1.15 6.78 9.96
CA ILE A 317 1.19 7.10 11.40
C ILE A 317 1.34 5.82 12.21
N ILE A 318 0.71 4.74 11.75
CA ILE A 318 0.82 3.42 12.34
C ILE A 318 1.41 2.48 11.29
N HIS A 319 2.44 1.73 11.68
CA HIS A 319 3.14 0.81 10.81
C HIS A 319 2.83 -0.61 11.26
N LEU A 320 2.25 -1.44 10.39
CA LEU A 320 2.15 -2.87 10.63
C LEU A 320 3.56 -3.48 10.57
N ARG A 321 3.96 -4.22 11.60
CA ARG A 321 5.31 -4.81 11.72
C ARG A 321 5.31 -6.32 11.56
N LYS A 322 4.26 -6.99 12.05
CA LYS A 322 4.16 -8.45 11.99
C LYS A 322 2.71 -8.91 12.17
N ARG A 323 2.31 -9.97 11.46
CA ARG A 323 0.98 -10.58 11.59
C ARG A 323 1.00 -11.90 12.36
N GLY A 324 -0.15 -12.33 12.85
CA GLY A 324 -0.37 -13.71 13.33
C GLY A 324 0.48 -14.12 14.53
N ILE A 325 0.71 -13.21 15.49
CA ILE A 325 1.42 -13.54 16.72
C ILE A 325 0.44 -13.86 17.86
N SER A 326 0.88 -14.69 18.81
CA SER A 326 0.09 -15.01 20.00
C SER A 326 0.35 -14.03 21.14
N HIS A 327 -0.72 -13.52 21.74
CA HIS A 327 -0.65 -12.77 23.00
C HIS A 327 -0.32 -13.72 24.16
N LYS A 328 0.49 -13.27 25.14
CA LYS A 328 0.91 -14.11 26.27
C LYS A 328 -0.27 -14.45 27.21
N GLY A 329 -1.25 -13.55 27.31
CA GLY A 329 -2.41 -13.71 28.18
C GLY A 329 -3.65 -14.32 27.49
N ASN A 330 -3.76 -14.21 26.17
CA ASN A 330 -4.97 -14.56 25.43
C ASN A 330 -4.65 -15.68 24.43
N LYS A 331 -4.86 -16.93 24.87
CA LYS A 331 -4.62 -18.11 24.03
C LYS A 331 -5.70 -18.22 22.96
N GLY A 332 -5.29 -18.62 21.75
CA GLY A 332 -6.21 -18.90 20.64
C GLY A 332 -6.70 -17.68 19.87
N VAL A 333 -6.31 -16.46 20.27
CA VAL A 333 -6.60 -15.23 19.51
C VAL A 333 -5.31 -14.79 18.81
N PRO A 334 -5.32 -14.63 17.47
CA PRO A 334 -4.18 -14.08 16.74
C PRO A 334 -4.17 -12.55 16.83
N TYR A 335 -2.97 -11.99 16.94
CA TYR A 335 -2.72 -10.56 17.04
C TYR A 335 -1.72 -10.11 15.98
N ASN A 336 -1.88 -8.86 15.56
CA ASN A 336 -0.96 -8.14 14.71
C ASN A 336 -0.13 -7.15 15.55
N VAL A 337 1.15 -7.01 15.24
CA VAL A 337 2.09 -6.06 15.84
C VAL A 337 2.08 -4.77 15.06
N TYR A 338 1.80 -3.67 15.73
CA TYR A 338 1.84 -2.32 15.19
C TYR A 338 2.91 -1.49 15.89
N TYR A 339 3.45 -0.52 15.17
CA TYR A 339 4.41 0.46 15.64
C TYR A 339 3.86 1.86 15.38
N LEU A 340 3.92 2.73 16.40
CA LEU A 340 3.56 4.13 16.26
C LEU A 340 4.72 4.91 15.65
N ASP A 341 4.43 5.76 14.67
CA ASP A 341 5.43 6.58 13.99
C ASP A 341 6.28 7.40 14.98
N TYR A 342 7.58 7.47 14.70
CA TYR A 342 8.57 8.06 15.60
C TYR A 342 8.24 9.50 16.00
N ALA A 343 7.70 10.30 15.07
CA ALA A 343 7.39 11.69 15.32
C ALA A 343 6.26 11.87 16.36
N CYS A 344 5.34 10.91 16.47
CA CYS A 344 4.19 11.01 17.36
C CYS A 344 4.58 11.03 18.85
N TYR A 345 5.68 10.39 19.22
CA TYR A 345 6.15 10.36 20.61
C TYR A 345 7.43 11.16 20.85
N THR A 346 8.10 11.64 19.80
CA THR A 346 9.27 12.53 19.92
C THR A 346 8.95 14.00 19.82
N SER A 347 7.78 14.34 19.27
CA SER A 347 7.27 15.69 19.35
C SER A 347 6.73 16.01 20.75
N SER A 348 7.45 16.84 21.48
CA SER A 348 6.97 17.44 22.74
C SER A 348 5.70 18.30 22.57
N ASN A 349 5.39 18.71 21.34
CA ASN A 349 4.33 19.67 21.02
C ASN A 349 3.07 19.05 20.38
N VAL A 350 3.13 17.81 19.87
CA VAL A 350 1.99 17.25 19.14
C VAL A 350 0.93 16.73 20.12
N TYR A 351 1.30 16.27 21.32
CA TYR A 351 0.35 15.78 22.32
C TYR A 351 0.75 16.10 23.77
N HIS A 352 0.41 17.32 24.20
CA HIS A 352 0.55 17.88 25.55
C HIS A 352 1.99 18.09 26.08
N ASN A 353 2.14 19.15 26.89
CA ASN A 353 3.32 19.52 27.71
C ASN A 353 3.78 18.44 28.73
N LYS A 354 3.43 17.16 28.56
CA LYS A 354 3.74 16.03 29.44
C LYS A 354 4.76 15.05 28.86
N ILE A 355 5.07 15.10 27.56
CA ILE A 355 6.17 14.31 26.97
C ILE A 355 7.47 15.07 27.24
N ASN A 356 7.93 14.99 28.49
CA ASN A 356 9.25 15.49 28.88
C ASN A 356 10.34 14.69 28.16
N SER A 357 11.51 15.29 27.91
CA SER A 357 12.68 14.61 27.34
C SER A 357 13.07 13.31 28.07
N ASN A 358 12.70 13.17 29.35
CA ASN A 358 12.89 11.96 30.14
C ASN A 358 12.00 10.79 29.68
N LEU A 359 10.77 11.06 29.22
CA LEU A 359 9.86 10.00 28.75
C LEU A 359 10.44 9.29 27.52
N LEU A 360 11.17 10.01 26.66
CA LEU A 360 11.83 9.41 25.50
C LEU A 360 12.92 8.40 25.87
N ASN A 361 13.59 8.60 27.00
CA ASN A 361 14.57 7.65 27.50
C ASN A 361 13.90 6.45 28.20
N ASP A 362 12.66 6.63 28.65
CA ASP A 362 11.85 5.58 29.28
C ASP A 362 11.05 4.74 28.28
N ILE A 363 10.87 5.21 27.03
CA ILE A 363 10.17 4.45 26.00
C ILE A 363 11.06 3.31 25.53
N GLU A 364 10.61 2.09 25.78
CA GLU A 364 11.28 0.90 25.28
C GLU A 364 11.03 0.78 23.76
N THR A 365 12.02 1.18 22.95
CA THR A 365 12.09 0.76 21.55
C THR A 365 12.55 -0.69 21.54
N VAL A 366 11.61 -1.60 21.34
CA VAL A 366 11.84 -3.03 21.51
C VAL A 366 12.60 -3.60 20.31
N ASP A 367 13.72 -4.26 20.59
CA ASP A 367 14.50 -4.99 19.57
C ASP A 367 13.98 -6.45 19.38
N ASP A 368 13.16 -7.00 20.30
CA ASP A 368 12.53 -8.32 20.19
C ASP A 368 11.00 -8.30 20.42
N PHE A 369 10.22 -8.59 19.38
CA PHE A 369 8.76 -8.71 19.45
C PHE A 369 8.20 -9.70 20.50
N ARG A 370 9.03 -10.55 21.11
CA ARG A 370 8.63 -11.37 22.27
C ARG A 370 8.30 -10.55 23.50
N GLU A 371 8.86 -9.36 23.64
CA GLU A 371 8.70 -8.48 24.81
C GLU A 371 7.37 -7.70 24.76
N ILE A 372 6.84 -7.45 23.55
CA ILE A 372 5.57 -6.73 23.30
C ILE A 372 4.32 -7.58 23.57
N ARG A 373 4.47 -8.89 23.84
CA ARG A 373 3.36 -9.87 23.97
C ARG A 373 2.34 -9.62 25.11
N ARG A 374 2.42 -8.47 25.79
CA ARG A 374 1.55 -8.03 26.88
C ARG A 374 0.95 -6.64 26.67
N ILE A 375 1.42 -5.88 25.68
CA ILE A 375 0.97 -4.52 25.40
C ILE A 375 0.01 -4.61 24.22
N SER A 376 -1.29 -4.59 24.50
CA SER A 376 -2.34 -4.77 23.50
C SER A 376 -3.47 -3.77 23.69
N LEU A 377 -4.05 -3.33 22.57
CA LEU A 377 -5.32 -2.61 22.54
C LEU A 377 -6.43 -3.64 22.37
N GLU A 378 -7.18 -3.86 23.45
CA GLU A 378 -8.23 -4.89 23.52
C GLU A 378 -9.62 -4.31 23.27
N GLU A 379 -10.65 -5.14 23.35
CA GLU A 379 -12.05 -4.76 23.10
C GLU A 379 -12.51 -3.51 23.87
N LYS A 380 -12.11 -3.36 25.13
CA LYS A 380 -12.42 -2.17 25.94
C LYS A 380 -11.91 -0.86 25.32
N PHE A 381 -10.77 -0.90 24.64
CA PHE A 381 -10.23 0.27 23.94
C PHE A 381 -11.16 0.66 22.78
N PHE A 382 -11.55 -0.32 21.96
CA PHE A 382 -12.42 -0.09 20.81
C PHE A 382 -13.85 0.30 21.22
N ASP A 383 -14.39 -0.28 22.29
CA ASP A 383 -15.69 0.12 22.85
C ASP A 383 -15.66 1.58 23.33
N SER A 384 -14.60 1.96 24.03
CA SER A 384 -14.39 3.34 24.47
C SER A 384 -14.23 4.28 23.28
N LEU A 385 -13.48 3.89 22.24
CA LEU A 385 -13.31 4.66 21.01
C LEU A 385 -14.67 4.87 20.33
N ASN A 386 -15.44 3.81 20.12
CA ASN A 386 -16.77 3.89 19.52
C ASN A 386 -17.73 4.77 20.35
N ALA A 387 -17.63 4.77 21.67
CA ALA A 387 -18.42 5.64 22.53
C ALA A 387 -18.10 7.13 22.30
N GLU A 388 -16.83 7.47 22.20
CA GLU A 388 -16.37 8.85 21.98
C GLU A 388 -16.68 9.35 20.58
N LEU A 389 -16.67 8.46 19.59
CA LEU A 389 -17.08 8.76 18.21
C LEU A 389 -18.60 8.87 18.03
N GLY A 390 -19.40 8.60 19.08
CA GLY A 390 -20.87 8.55 18.98
C GLY A 390 -21.40 7.33 18.21
N ASN A 391 -20.54 6.34 17.97
CA ASN A 391 -20.86 5.10 17.25
C ASN A 391 -21.33 3.96 18.18
N SER A 392 -21.66 4.27 19.43
CA SER A 392 -22.22 3.27 20.33
C SER A 392 -23.18 3.85 21.36
N PHE A 393 -24.08 3.02 21.85
CA PHE A 393 -25.05 3.36 22.89
C PHE A 393 -25.17 2.22 23.89
N ARG A 394 -25.67 2.48 25.11
CA ARG A 394 -25.84 1.40 26.10
C ARG A 394 -27.06 0.54 25.77
N CYS A 395 -26.86 -0.77 25.71
CA CYS A 395 -27.94 -1.74 25.59
C CYS A 395 -28.86 -1.69 26.81
N SER A 396 -30.17 -1.60 26.60
CA SER A 396 -31.19 -1.68 27.64
C SER A 396 -31.23 -3.03 28.37
N HIS A 397 -30.77 -4.11 27.73
CA HIS A 397 -30.85 -5.47 28.26
C HIS A 397 -29.62 -5.90 29.06
N CYS A 398 -28.42 -5.71 28.49
CA CYS A 398 -27.16 -6.15 29.11
C CYS A 398 -26.30 -5.02 29.64
N ASN A 399 -26.69 -3.76 29.42
CA ASN A 399 -25.96 -2.55 29.84
C ASN A 399 -24.54 -2.41 29.26
N MET A 400 -24.17 -3.26 28.29
CA MET A 400 -22.94 -3.15 27.49
C MET A 400 -23.13 -2.15 26.36
N MET A 401 -22.03 -1.58 25.85
CA MET A 401 -22.08 -0.67 24.70
C MET A 401 -22.36 -1.45 23.42
N VAL A 402 -23.43 -1.10 22.71
CA VAL A 402 -23.76 -1.62 21.39
C VAL A 402 -23.02 -0.81 20.35
N ASP A 403 -22.21 -1.46 19.53
CA ASP A 403 -21.56 -0.83 18.37
C ASP A 403 -22.54 -0.74 17.19
N ILE A 404 -22.86 0.47 16.75
CA ILE A 404 -23.80 0.71 15.63
C ILE A 404 -23.20 0.38 14.27
N THR A 405 -21.87 0.27 14.19
CA THR A 405 -21.14 -0.11 12.97
C THR A 405 -21.00 -1.63 12.85
N HIS A 406 -21.30 -2.37 13.92
CA HIS A 406 -21.23 -3.82 13.91
C HIS A 406 -22.31 -4.43 12.99
N ALA A 407 -21.95 -5.46 12.22
CA ALA A 407 -22.84 -6.09 11.25
C ALA A 407 -24.16 -6.60 11.87
N ALA A 408 -24.13 -7.02 13.14
CA ALA A 408 -25.31 -7.44 13.90
C ALA A 408 -26.34 -6.30 14.03
N TYR A 409 -25.88 -5.09 14.38
CA TYR A 409 -26.77 -3.93 14.47
C TYR A 409 -27.19 -3.43 13.07
N ILE A 410 -26.25 -3.35 12.12
CA ILE A 410 -26.56 -2.89 10.74
C ILE A 410 -27.61 -3.78 10.08
N LYS A 411 -27.47 -5.10 10.19
CA LYS A 411 -28.35 -6.05 9.50
C LYS A 411 -29.65 -6.34 10.23
N GLN A 412 -29.64 -6.36 11.57
CA GLN A 412 -30.76 -6.87 12.36
C GLN A 412 -31.16 -6.00 13.55
N LYS A 413 -30.46 -4.89 13.82
CA LYS A 413 -30.69 -4.02 14.98
C LYS A 413 -30.67 -4.79 16.31
N ILE A 414 -29.67 -5.68 16.45
CA ILE A 414 -29.46 -6.47 17.66
C ILE A 414 -28.13 -6.12 18.34
N CYS A 415 -28.10 -6.27 19.66
CA CYS A 415 -26.90 -6.08 20.48
C CYS A 415 -25.84 -7.13 20.12
N ASN A 416 -24.61 -6.69 19.86
CA ASN A 416 -23.46 -7.54 19.55
C ASN A 416 -22.94 -8.37 20.76
N HIS A 417 -23.51 -8.17 21.96
CA HIS A 417 -23.13 -8.89 23.18
C HIS A 417 -24.20 -9.87 23.68
N CYS A 418 -25.48 -9.44 23.76
CA CYS A 418 -26.56 -10.30 24.27
C CYS A 418 -27.53 -10.78 23.18
N TYR A 419 -27.34 -10.36 21.93
CA TYR A 419 -28.17 -10.75 20.78
C TYR A 419 -29.65 -10.36 20.86
N GLU A 420 -30.04 -9.57 21.87
CA GLU A 420 -31.38 -8.97 21.98
C GLU A 420 -31.55 -7.81 21.00
N LYS A 421 -32.78 -7.59 20.54
CA LYS A 421 -33.12 -6.42 19.73
C LYS A 421 -32.96 -5.13 20.52
N VAL A 422 -32.36 -4.14 19.89
CA VAL A 422 -32.09 -2.82 20.45
C VAL A 422 -32.53 -1.78 19.43
N GLU A 423 -33.44 -0.90 19.84
CA GLU A 423 -33.98 0.18 18.99
C GLU A 423 -32.96 1.29 18.77
#